data_AF-A0A9E2V9V3-F1
#
_entry.id   AF-A0A9E2V9V3-F1
#
_cell.length_a   1.000
_cell.length_b   1.000
_cell.length_c   1.000
_cell.angle_alpha   90.00
_cell.angle_beta   90.00
_cell.angle_gamma   90.00
#
_symmetry.space_group_name_H-M   'P 1'
#
loop_
_entity.id
_entity.type
_entity.pdbx_description
1 polymer ?
#
loop_
_entity_poly.entity_id
_entity_poly.type
_entity_poly.pdbx_seq_one_letter_code
_entity_poly.pdbx_strand_id
1 'polypeptide(L)'
;MIKYYFKKRISLIILVIAAFAVPGCFRYSVFHDSSSIIANVNGYNIGLGELEEKLVNIHRIKQMTNSEGKAGSIDIDKVIEELINERIIIQEAYSVELDEDPIF
;
A
#
# COMPACT_ATOMS: atom_id res chain seq x y z
N MET A 1 -21.76 -54.11 11.46
CA MET A 1 -22.37 -52.77 11.22
C MET A 1 -21.67 -51.63 11.98
N ILE A 2 -21.35 -51.80 13.28
CA ILE A 2 -20.74 -50.76 14.15
C ILE A 2 -19.38 -50.21 13.66
N LYS A 3 -18.52 -51.05 13.06
CA LYS A 3 -17.21 -50.61 12.54
C LYS A 3 -17.30 -49.61 11.37
N TYR A 4 -18.38 -49.66 10.58
CA TYR A 4 -18.59 -48.76 9.43
C TYR A 4 -18.98 -47.34 9.88
N TYR A 5 -19.83 -47.25 10.91
CA TYR A 5 -20.23 -45.98 11.50
C TYR A 5 -19.05 -45.25 12.17
N PHE A 6 -18.14 -46.00 12.80
CA PHE A 6 -16.96 -45.42 13.45
C PHE A 6 -15.98 -44.81 12.44
N LYS A 7 -15.73 -45.52 11.32
CA LYS A 7 -14.86 -45.04 10.24
C LYS A 7 -15.43 -43.79 9.56
N LYS A 8 -16.75 -43.74 9.37
CA LYS A 8 -17.45 -42.58 8.79
C LYS A 8 -17.39 -41.34 9.70
N ARG A 9 -17.47 -41.51 11.02
CA ARG A 9 -17.35 -40.38 11.97
C ARG A 9 -15.93 -39.84 12.07
N ILE A 10 -14.91 -40.70 12.06
CA ILE A 10 -13.50 -40.27 12.04
C ILE A 10 -13.20 -39.47 10.77
N SER A 11 -13.67 -39.94 9.61
CA SER A 11 -13.50 -39.22 8.34
C SER A 11 -14.14 -37.84 8.35
N LEU A 12 -15.28 -37.67 9.03
CA LEU A 12 -16.01 -36.41 9.11
C LEU A 12 -15.31 -35.42 10.05
N ILE A 13 -14.74 -35.91 11.16
CA ILE A 13 -13.96 -35.09 12.09
C ILE A 13 -12.68 -34.56 11.42
N ILE A 14 -11.97 -35.40 10.66
CA ILE A 14 -10.76 -34.98 9.94
C ILE A 14 -11.08 -33.91 8.90
N LEU A 15 -12.21 -34.04 8.19
CA LEU A 15 -12.65 -33.05 7.20
C LEU A 15 -12.97 -31.69 7.83
N VAL A 16 -13.60 -31.68 9.02
CA VAL A 16 -13.89 -30.44 9.77
C VAL A 16 -12.60 -29.77 10.24
N ILE A 17 -11.63 -30.52 10.76
CA ILE A 17 -10.34 -29.95 11.19
C ILE A 17 -9.59 -29.35 9.99
N ALA A 18 -9.60 -30.00 8.82
CA ALA A 18 -8.97 -29.45 7.62
C ALA A 18 -9.64 -28.15 7.13
N ALA A 19 -10.96 -28.02 7.28
CA ALA A 19 -11.69 -26.79 6.94
C ALA A 19 -11.39 -25.62 7.91
N PHE A 20 -11.16 -25.92 9.19
CA PHE A 20 -10.79 -24.91 10.20
C PHE A 20 -9.28 -24.62 10.26
N ALA A 21 -8.44 -25.50 9.69
CA ALA A 21 -7.00 -25.34 9.64
C ALA A 21 -6.52 -24.56 8.40
N VAL A 22 -7.38 -23.81 7.71
CA VAL A 22 -6.94 -22.76 6.79
C VAL A 22 -6.38 -21.62 7.66
N PRO A 23 -5.06 -21.54 7.86
CA PRO A 23 -4.49 -20.61 8.81
C PRO A 23 -4.42 -19.26 8.10
N GLY A 24 -5.08 -18.25 8.67
CA GLY A 24 -4.51 -16.92 8.94
C GLY A 24 -3.85 -16.07 7.84
N CYS A 25 -3.65 -16.54 6.62
CA CYS A 25 -2.91 -15.82 5.57
C CYS A 25 -3.71 -14.68 4.92
N PHE A 26 -5.02 -14.58 5.18
CA PHE A 26 -5.85 -13.47 4.70
C PHE A 26 -5.94 -12.29 5.67
N ARG A 27 -5.27 -12.33 6.83
CA ARG A 27 -5.32 -11.24 7.83
C ARG A 27 -3.98 -10.63 8.22
N TYR A 28 -2.90 -11.01 7.56
CA TYR A 28 -1.73 -10.13 7.50
C TYR A 28 -1.84 -9.33 6.21
N SER A 29 -2.59 -8.22 6.28
CA SER A 29 -2.32 -7.11 5.39
C SER A 29 -0.85 -6.76 5.60
N VAL A 30 -0.01 -7.04 4.60
CA VAL A 30 1.37 -6.56 4.46
C VAL A 30 1.34 -5.07 4.13
N PHE A 31 0.50 -4.33 4.84
CA PHE A 31 0.49 -2.89 4.93
C PHE A 31 0.56 -2.67 6.42
N HIS A 32 1.80 -2.68 6.91
CA HIS A 32 2.08 -2.13 8.22
C HIS A 32 1.56 -0.69 8.13
N ASP A 33 0.60 -0.32 8.97
CA ASP A 33 0.31 1.08 9.27
C ASP A 33 1.61 1.67 9.83
N SER A 34 2.52 2.05 8.93
CA SER A 34 3.62 2.93 9.22
C SER A 34 3.02 4.32 9.37
N SER A 35 2.29 4.50 10.48
CA SER A 35 1.67 5.73 10.96
C SER A 35 2.68 6.83 11.32
N SER A 36 3.92 6.66 10.87
CA SER A 36 4.98 7.64 10.85
C SER A 36 4.55 8.79 9.94
N ILE A 37 4.01 9.85 10.55
CA ILE A 37 3.73 11.11 9.87
C ILE A 37 5.07 11.75 9.53
N ILE A 38 5.30 11.98 8.25
CA ILE A 38 6.52 12.63 7.72
C ILE A 38 6.31 14.13 7.63
N ALA A 39 5.13 14.57 7.19
CA ALA A 39 4.77 15.98 7.12
C ALA A 39 3.27 16.18 7.34
N ASN A 40 2.88 17.37 7.83
CA ASN A 40 1.50 17.80 7.91
C ASN A 40 1.30 19.04 7.03
N VAL A 41 0.34 18.97 6.11
CA VAL A 41 0.00 20.03 5.16
C VAL A 41 -1.48 20.39 5.34
N ASN A 42 -1.74 21.49 6.05
CA ASN A 42 -3.09 22.01 6.32
C ASN A 42 -4.06 20.94 6.89
N GLY A 43 -3.58 20.12 7.82
CA GLY A 43 -4.40 19.06 8.45
C GLY A 43 -4.42 17.74 7.68
N TYR A 44 -3.79 17.67 6.50
CA TYR A 44 -3.49 16.40 5.84
C TYR A 44 -2.13 15.85 6.28
N ASN A 45 -2.08 14.58 6.67
CA ASN A 45 -0.84 13.93 7.08
C ASN A 45 -0.25 13.14 5.92
N ILE A 46 0.95 13.52 5.49
CA ILE A 46 1.77 12.74 4.55
C ILE A 46 2.49 11.67 5.37
N GLY A 47 2.16 10.42 5.08
CA GLY A 47 2.71 9.25 5.77
C GLY A 47 3.90 8.61 5.06
N LEU A 48 4.56 7.67 5.74
CA LEU A 48 5.65 6.90 5.15
C LEU A 48 5.23 6.10 3.92
N GLY A 49 4.00 5.60 3.88
CA GLY A 49 3.47 4.89 2.71
C GLY A 49 3.46 5.73 1.44
N GLU A 50 3.07 7.01 1.53
CA GLU A 50 3.06 7.93 0.37
C GLU A 50 4.47 8.22 -0.11
N LEU A 51 5.42 8.38 0.82
CA LEU A 51 6.83 8.55 0.47
C LEU A 51 7.39 7.29 -0.22
N GLU A 52 7.12 6.10 0.33
CA GLU A 52 7.56 4.83 -0.25
C GLU A 52 6.98 4.64 -1.66
N GLU A 53 5.70 4.92 -1.86
CA GLU A 53 5.05 4.84 -3.17
C GLU A 53 5.70 5.80 -4.18
N LYS A 54 5.94 7.06 -3.79
CA LYS A 54 6.60 8.04 -4.65
C LYS A 54 8.03 7.61 -5.00
N LEU A 55 8.78 7.08 -4.03
CA LEU A 55 10.13 6.55 -4.26
C LEU A 55 10.13 5.35 -5.22
N VAL A 56 9.18 4.43 -5.08
CA VAL A 56 9.00 3.30 -6.01
C VAL A 56 8.69 3.79 -7.42
N ASN A 57 7.81 4.78 -7.56
CA ASN A 57 7.47 5.37 -8.86
C ASN A 57 8.67 6.07 -9.51
N ILE A 58 9.41 6.88 -8.75
CA ILE A 58 10.66 7.50 -9.21
C ILE A 58 11.64 6.43 -9.67
N HIS A 59 11.81 5.36 -8.89
CA HIS A 59 12.73 4.28 -9.23
C HIS A 59 12.31 3.56 -10.52
N ARG A 60 11.01 3.25 -10.67
CA ARG A 60 10.45 2.62 -11.88
C ARG A 60 10.67 3.46 -13.13
N ILE A 61 10.52 4.78 -13.03
CA ILE A 61 10.70 5.71 -14.16
C ILE A 61 12.19 5.96 -14.45
N LYS A 62 13.03 6.16 -13.41
CA LYS A 62 14.49 6.37 -13.57
C LYS A 62 15.23 5.14 -14.10
N GLN A 63 14.78 3.93 -13.80
CA GLN A 63 15.35 2.71 -14.38
C GLN A 63 15.24 2.69 -15.91
N MET A 64 14.27 3.40 -16.51
CA MET A 64 14.14 3.51 -17.96
C MET A 64 15.11 4.52 -18.60
N THR A 65 15.79 5.38 -17.83
CA THR A 65 16.51 6.56 -18.36
C THR A 65 18.01 6.58 -18.08
N ASN A 66 18.59 5.65 -17.32
CA ASN A 66 20.03 5.65 -17.05
C ASN A 66 20.82 4.78 -18.05
N SER A 67 21.29 5.39 -19.13
CA SER A 67 22.27 4.80 -20.06
C SER A 67 23.70 4.75 -19.52
N GLU A 68 23.98 5.30 -18.33
CA GLU A 68 25.34 5.50 -17.83
C GLU A 68 25.60 4.92 -16.42
N GLY A 69 25.18 3.69 -16.13
CA GLY A 69 25.78 2.80 -15.11
C GLY A 69 25.99 3.29 -13.65
N LYS A 70 25.56 4.50 -13.29
CA LYS A 70 25.72 5.09 -11.96
C LYS A 70 24.38 5.01 -11.24
N ALA A 71 24.38 4.44 -10.04
CA ALA A 71 23.25 4.50 -9.13
C ALA A 71 22.97 5.97 -8.82
N GLY A 72 21.95 6.53 -9.45
CA GLY A 72 21.53 7.91 -9.17
C GLY A 72 21.07 7.99 -7.72
N SER A 73 21.74 8.80 -6.91
CA SER A 73 21.28 9.09 -5.55
C SER A 73 19.89 9.73 -5.64
N ILE A 74 18.95 9.19 -4.87
CA ILE A 74 17.64 9.82 -4.66
C ILE A 74 17.79 10.70 -3.43
N ASP A 75 17.49 11.98 -3.59
CA ASP A 75 17.46 12.95 -2.50
C ASP A 75 16.08 12.90 -1.85
N ILE A 76 16.01 12.36 -0.64
CA ILE A 76 14.75 12.13 0.08
C ILE A 76 14.09 13.46 0.45
N ASP A 77 14.87 14.48 0.82
CA ASP A 77 14.35 15.79 1.22
C ASP A 77 13.60 16.42 0.05
N LYS A 78 14.16 16.30 -1.15
CA LYS A 78 13.53 16.77 -2.39
C LYS A 78 12.23 16.02 -2.72
N VAL A 79 12.18 14.72 -2.46
CA VAL A 79 10.95 13.92 -2.68
C VAL A 79 9.86 14.33 -1.69
N ILE A 80 10.22 14.60 -0.43
CA ILE A 80 9.28 15.11 0.58
C ILE A 80 8.76 16.49 0.18
N GLU A 81 9.64 17.39 -0.27
CA GLU A 81 9.25 18.71 -0.76
C GLU A 81 8.27 18.61 -1.94
N GLU A 82 8.52 17.69 -2.88
CA GLU A 82 7.62 17.44 -4.01
C GLU A 82 6.23 16.98 -3.54
N LEU A 83 6.16 16.06 -2.58
CA LEU A 83 4.89 15.58 -2.00
C LEU A 83 4.12 16.71 -1.29
N ILE A 84 4.82 17.58 -0.57
CA ILE A 84 4.20 18.74 0.08
C ILE A 84 3.61 19.69 -0.98
N ASN A 85 4.39 20.02 -2.01
CA ASN A 85 3.96 20.92 -3.08
C ASN A 85 2.77 20.34 -3.85
N GLU A 86 2.81 19.05 -4.18
CA GLU A 86 1.71 18.33 -4.82
C GLU A 86 0.43 18.44 -3.98
N ARG A 87 0.54 18.26 -2.66
CA ARG A 87 -0.61 18.39 -1.77
C ARG A 87 -1.17 19.81 -1.70
N ILE A 88 -0.31 20.83 -1.70
CA ILE A 88 -0.73 22.24 -1.72
C ILE A 88 -1.49 22.54 -3.02
N ILE A 89 -0.96 22.10 -4.17
CA ILE A 89 -1.59 22.33 -5.48
C ILE A 89 -2.97 21.66 -5.53
N ILE A 90 -3.09 20.43 -5.05
CA ILE A 90 -4.37 19.71 -4.99
C ILE A 90 -5.38 20.45 -4.10
N GLN A 91 -4.96 20.89 -2.92
CA GLN A 91 -5.83 21.65 -2.02
C GLN A 91 -6.27 22.98 -2.62
N GLU A 92 -5.36 23.69 -3.30
CA GLU A 92 -5.68 24.92 -4.01
C GLU A 92 -6.69 24.64 -5.13
N ALA A 93 -6.49 23.59 -5.92
CA ALA A 93 -7.41 23.20 -7.00
C ALA A 93 -8.83 22.93 -6.48
N TYR A 94 -8.98 22.26 -5.34
CA TYR A 94 -10.28 22.11 -4.68
C TYR A 94 -10.83 23.44 -4.16
N SER A 95 -9.97 24.32 -3.64
CA SER A 95 -10.40 25.63 -3.15
C SER A 95 -10.94 26.55 -4.26
N VAL A 96 -10.53 26.31 -5.51
CA VAL A 96 -10.99 27.06 -6.68
C VAL A 96 -12.01 26.28 -7.53
N GLU A 97 -12.57 25.17 -6.99
CA GLU A 97 -13.60 24.34 -7.65
C GLU A 97 -13.19 23.85 -9.05
N LEU A 98 -11.89 23.66 -9.30
CA LEU A 98 -11.39 23.18 -10.60
C LEU A 98 -11.79 21.72 -10.89
N ASP A 99 -12.22 20.98 -9.87
CA ASP A 99 -12.80 19.65 -10.01
C ASP A 99 -14.23 19.65 -10.58
N GLU A 100 -14.90 20.81 -10.59
CA GLU A 100 -16.20 20.99 -11.23
C GLU A 100 -16.12 21.56 -12.66
N ASP A 101 -14.91 21.93 -13.13
CA ASP A 101 -14.71 22.43 -14.48
C ASP A 101 -14.77 21.27 -15.50
N PRO A 102 -15.72 21.27 -16.46
CA PRO A 102 -15.88 20.19 -17.45
C PRO A 102 -14.70 20.01 -18.42
N ILE A 103 -13.67 20.86 -18.33
CA ILE A 103 -12.46 20.80 -19.16
C ILE A 103 -11.38 19.89 -18.51
N PHE A 104 -11.50 19.55 -17.23
CA PHE A 104 -10.54 18.72 -16.48
C PHE A 104 -11.07 17.32 -16.12
#